data_AF-A0AAW7KH06-F1
#
_entry.id   AF-A0AAW7KH06-F1
#
_cell.length_a   1.000
_cell.length_b   1.000
_cell.length_c   1.000
_cell.angle_alpha   90.00
_cell.angle_beta   90.00
_cell.angle_gamma   90.00
#
_symmetry.space_group_name_H-M   'P 1'
#
loop_
_entity.id
_entity.type
_entity.pdbx_description
1 polymer ?
#
loop_
_entity_poly.entity_id
_entity_poly.type
_entity_poly.pdbx_seq_one_letter_code
_entity_poly.pdbx_strand_id
1 'polypeptide(L)'
;MCAQKDIIELLRNPMMTAYSIEKMSNGRISTTTASLYRNSVKKESDPYFIFTRMSDGTIKKFEELAKELKRVNPKTKEEVTRMIETYSLENVYKI
;
A
#
# COMPACT_ATOMS: atom_id res chain seq x y z
N MET A 1 -1.73 -17.16 2.30
CA MET A 1 -2.44 -16.45 3.39
C MET A 1 -1.71 -15.20 3.91
N CYS A 2 -0.38 -15.04 3.78
CA CYS A 2 0.31 -13.83 4.27
C CYS A 2 0.00 -12.54 3.48
N ALA A 3 -0.14 -12.61 2.15
CA ALA A 3 -0.28 -11.42 1.31
C ALA A 3 -1.46 -10.50 1.67
N GLN A 4 -2.65 -11.07 1.93
CA GLN A 4 -3.85 -10.29 2.29
C GLN A 4 -3.71 -9.60 3.65
N LYS A 5 -3.10 -10.28 4.63
CA LYS A 5 -2.82 -9.69 5.94
C LYS A 5 -1.88 -8.50 5.81
N ASP A 6 -0.83 -8.64 5.00
CA ASP A 6 0.18 -7.61 4.78
C ASP A 6 -0.43 -6.38 4.08
N ILE A 7 -1.35 -6.59 3.14
CA ILE A 7 -2.12 -5.52 2.50
C ILE A 7 -3.02 -4.80 3.50
N ILE A 8 -3.70 -5.53 4.40
CA ILE A 8 -4.50 -4.92 5.47
C ILE A 8 -3.61 -4.08 6.40
N GLU A 9 -2.45 -4.59 6.79
CA GLU A 9 -1.47 -3.87 7.61
C GLU A 9 -1.00 -2.58 6.92
N LEU A 10 -0.68 -2.64 5.62
CA LEU A 10 -0.36 -1.47 4.79
C LEU A 10 -1.51 -0.44 4.81
N LEU A 11 -2.74 -0.88 4.57
CA LEU A 11 -3.92 0.01 4.49
C LEU A 11 -4.31 0.61 5.85
N ARG A 12 -4.05 -0.10 6.95
CA ARG A 12 -4.26 0.38 8.33
C ARG A 12 -3.12 1.25 8.85
N ASN A 13 -1.94 1.17 8.25
CA ASN A 13 -0.77 1.88 8.76
C ASN A 13 -1.04 3.41 8.77
N PRO A 14 -0.96 4.06 9.95
CA PRO A 14 -1.27 5.48 10.08
C PRO A 14 -0.23 6.38 9.38
N MET A 15 0.99 5.90 9.19
CA MET A 15 2.07 6.61 8.48
C MET A 15 1.94 6.48 6.96
N MET A 16 1.25 5.45 6.47
CA MET A 16 0.98 5.25 5.04
C MET A 16 -0.30 5.95 4.63
N THR A 17 -0.18 7.17 4.10
CA THR A 17 -1.34 7.90 3.56
C THR A 17 -1.75 7.35 2.20
N ALA A 18 -2.95 7.72 1.73
CA ALA A 18 -3.37 7.38 0.37
C ALA A 18 -2.45 8.01 -0.69
N TYR A 19 -1.97 9.22 -0.42
CA TYR A 19 -0.96 9.90 -1.25
C TYR A 19 0.39 9.18 -1.22
N SER A 20 0.82 8.69 -0.05
CA SER A 20 2.02 7.87 0.10
C SER A 20 1.95 6.61 -0.77
N ILE A 21 0.80 5.93 -0.76
CA ILE A 21 0.54 4.75 -1.60
C ILE A 21 0.60 5.11 -3.09
N GLU A 22 -0.01 6.23 -3.49
CA GLU A 22 0.05 6.67 -4.89
C GLU A 22 1.49 6.89 -5.35
N LYS A 23 2.27 7.67 -4.58
CA LYS A 23 3.67 7.95 -4.90
C LYS A 23 4.52 6.69 -4.96
N MET A 24 4.40 5.81 -3.97
CA MET A 24 5.10 4.54 -3.92
C MET A 24 4.73 3.63 -5.08
N SER A 25 3.46 3.66 -5.52
CA SER A 25 2.99 2.89 -6.67
C SER A 25 3.39 3.51 -8.01
N ASN A 26 4.03 4.68 -8.03
CA ASN A 26 4.25 5.51 -9.23
C ASN A 26 2.95 5.77 -10.01
N GLY A 27 1.86 6.11 -9.30
CA GLY A 27 0.54 6.37 -9.89
C GLY A 27 -0.26 5.13 -10.30
N ARG A 28 0.30 3.91 -10.18
CA ARG A 28 -0.42 2.65 -10.51
C ARG A 28 -1.64 2.39 -9.62
N ILE A 29 -1.70 3.03 -8.45
CA ILE A 29 -2.84 3.10 -7.53
C ILE A 29 -3.09 4.58 -7.24
N SER A 30 -4.23 5.12 -7.67
CA SER A 30 -4.56 6.53 -7.39
C SER A 30 -4.86 6.78 -5.92
N THR A 31 -4.66 8.02 -5.45
CA THR A 31 -5.05 8.45 -4.10
C THR A 31 -6.53 8.19 -3.82
N THR A 32 -7.42 8.37 -4.79
CA THR A 32 -8.85 8.08 -4.66
C THR A 32 -9.08 6.60 -4.35
N THR A 33 -8.51 5.72 -5.17
CA THR A 33 -8.61 4.26 -5.01
C THR A 33 -8.00 3.80 -3.68
N ALA A 34 -6.81 4.30 -3.34
CA ALA A 34 -6.17 4.00 -2.06
C ALA A 34 -7.01 4.47 -0.88
N SER A 35 -7.61 5.66 -0.95
CA SER A 35 -8.48 6.20 0.09
C SER A 35 -9.73 5.34 0.28
N LEU A 36 -10.36 4.90 -0.81
CA LEU A 36 -11.53 4.01 -0.77
C LEU A 36 -11.23 2.70 -0.02
N TYR A 37 -10.11 2.04 -0.34
CA TYR A 37 -9.73 0.80 0.32
C TYR A 37 -9.32 1.01 1.78
N ARG A 38 -8.54 2.06 2.09
CA ARG A 38 -8.18 2.39 3.48
C ARG A 38 -9.42 2.66 4.32
N ASN A 39 -10.39 3.39 3.79
CA ASN A 39 -11.64 3.68 4.48
C ASN A 39 -12.50 2.42 4.67
N SER A 40 -12.56 1.54 3.66
CA SER A 40 -13.25 0.25 3.78
C SER A 40 -12.63 -0.60 4.90
N VAL A 41 -11.31 -0.75 4.94
CA VAL A 41 -10.61 -1.53 5.99
C VAL A 41 -10.84 -1.00 7.41
N LYS A 42 -11.14 0.30 7.55
CA LYS A 42 -11.47 0.94 8.83
C LYS A 42 -12.92 0.78 9.25
N LYS A 43 -13.85 0.68 8.29
CA LYS A 43 -15.30 0.65 8.53
C LYS A 43 -15.88 -0.77 8.59
N GLU A 44 -15.34 -1.68 7.79
CA GLU A 44 -15.84 -3.05 7.70
C GLU A 44 -15.48 -3.85 8.96
N SER A 45 -16.44 -4.65 9.46
CA SER A 45 -16.22 -5.55 10.61
C SER A 45 -15.19 -6.63 10.28
N ASP A 46 -15.24 -7.15 9.05
CA ASP A 46 -14.21 -8.00 8.48
C ASP A 46 -13.40 -7.23 7.42
N PRO A 47 -12.12 -6.87 7.71
CA PRO A 47 -11.27 -6.15 6.76
C PRO A 47 -10.90 -6.97 5.52
N TYR A 48 -11.08 -8.30 5.52
CA TYR A 48 -10.79 -9.15 4.36
C TYR A 48 -11.88 -9.04 3.29
N PHE A 49 -13.05 -8.50 3.62
CA PHE A 49 -14.12 -8.30 2.65
C PHE A 49 -13.71 -7.39 1.48
N ILE A 50 -12.74 -6.49 1.69
CA ILE A 50 -12.23 -5.58 0.64
C ILE A 50 -11.70 -6.33 -0.58
N PHE A 51 -11.18 -7.55 -0.42
CA PHE A 51 -10.55 -8.31 -1.51
C PHE A 51 -11.59 -8.79 -2.53
N THR A 52 -12.86 -8.93 -2.14
CA THR A 52 -13.96 -9.24 -3.06
C THR A 52 -14.24 -8.11 -4.04
N ARG A 53 -13.82 -6.88 -3.71
CA ARG A 53 -14.02 -5.66 -4.50
C ARG A 53 -12.76 -5.24 -5.28
N MET A 54 -11.64 -5.94 -5.10
CA MET A 54 -10.38 -5.66 -5.77
C MET A 54 -10.20 -6.58 -6.98
N SER A 55 -9.65 -6.03 -8.08
CA SER A 55 -9.14 -6.87 -9.16
C SER A 55 -7.84 -7.57 -8.75
N ASP A 56 -7.53 -8.73 -9.33
CA ASP A 56 -6.25 -9.42 -9.10
C ASP A 56 -5.03 -8.52 -9.38
N GLY A 57 -5.13 -7.66 -10.39
CA GLY A 57 -4.09 -6.67 -10.70
C GLY A 57 -3.91 -5.64 -9.59
N THR A 58 -5.01 -5.19 -8.97
CA THR A 58 -4.98 -4.30 -7.81
C THR A 58 -4.37 -5.00 -6.59
N ILE A 59 -4.75 -6.25 -6.33
CA ILE A 59 -4.22 -7.05 -5.22
C ILE A 59 -2.70 -7.21 -5.37
N LYS A 60 -2.20 -7.60 -6.54
CA LYS A 60 -0.76 -7.74 -6.81
C LYS A 60 0.01 -6.44 -6.57
N LYS A 61 -0.52 -5.30 -7.02
CA LYS A 61 0.10 -3.99 -6.77
C LYS A 61 0.19 -3.69 -5.28
N PHE A 62 -0.89 -3.91 -4.51
CA PHE A 62 -0.85 -3.71 -3.06
C PHE A 62 0.09 -4.69 -2.35
N GLU A 63 0.18 -5.93 -2.83
CA GLU A 63 1.10 -6.94 -2.30
C GLU A 63 2.57 -6.51 -2.46
N GLU A 64 2.94 -5.97 -3.62
CA GLU A 64 4.28 -5.40 -3.87
C GLU A 64 4.61 -4.29 -2.86
N LEU A 65 3.69 -3.34 -2.67
CA LEU A 65 3.89 -2.25 -1.72
C LEU A 65 3.96 -2.73 -0.27
N ALA A 66 3.15 -3.72 0.09
CA ALA A 66 3.13 -4.28 1.44
C ALA A 66 4.43 -5.04 1.76
N LYS A 67 4.97 -5.78 0.78
CA LYS A 67 6.28 -6.43 0.89
C LYS A 67 7.39 -5.42 1.13
N GLU A 68 7.37 -4.31 0.39
CA GLU A 68 8.37 -3.26 0.55
C GLU A 68 8.27 -2.58 1.92
N LEU A 69 7.05 -2.25 2.37
CA LEU A 69 6.83 -1.71 3.71
C LEU A 69 7.36 -2.64 4.81
N LYS A 70 7.19 -3.95 4.65
CA LYS A 70 7.74 -4.94 5.60
C LYS A 70 9.25 -5.08 5.52
N ARG A 71 9.82 -5.01 4.31
CA ARG A 71 11.26 -5.08 4.07
C ARG A 71 11.99 -3.92 4.75
N VAL A 72 11.48 -2.71 4.54
CA VAL A 72 12.09 -1.48 5.09
C VAL A 72 11.69 -1.26 6.56
N ASN A 73 10.49 -1.69 6.94
CA ASN A 73 9.95 -1.62 8.31
C ASN A 73 10.11 -0.23 8.97
N PRO A 74 9.70 0.86 8.29
CA PRO A 74 9.89 2.21 8.79
C PRO A 74 9.15 2.43 10.10
N LYS A 75 9.80 3.11 11.03
CA LYS A 75 9.33 3.47 12.37
C LYS A 75 8.90 4.93 12.47
N THR A 76 9.33 5.77 11.54
CA THR A 76 8.95 7.19 11.51
C THR A 76 8.36 7.60 10.16
N LYS A 77 7.71 8.77 10.13
CA LYS A 77 7.17 9.34 8.88
C LYS A 77 8.29 9.70 7.90
N GLU A 78 9.43 10.16 8.40
CA GLU A 78 10.60 10.49 7.60
C GLU A 78 11.18 9.25 6.94
N GLU A 79 11.20 8.12 7.65
CA GLU A 79 11.60 6.82 7.09
C GLU A 79 10.61 6.33 6.02
N VAL A 80 9.30 6.56 6.22
CA VAL A 80 8.30 6.30 5.19
C VAL A 80 8.55 7.16 3.94
N THR A 81 8.82 8.46 4.10
CA THR A 81 9.13 9.34 2.96
C THR A 81 10.36 8.85 2.20
N ARG A 82 11.45 8.52 2.90
CA ARG A 82 12.66 7.96 2.27
C ARG A 82 12.38 6.65 1.55
N MET A 83 11.61 5.74 2.16
CA MET A 83 11.20 4.48 1.54
C MET A 83 10.46 4.73 0.23
N ILE A 84 9.51 5.67 0.21
CA ILE A 84 8.75 6.02 -1.00
C ILE A 84 9.69 6.54 -2.08
N GLU A 85 10.58 7.47 -1.74
CA GLU A 85 11.56 8.03 -2.68
C GLU A 85 12.47 6.94 -3.28
N THR A 86 13.04 6.07 -2.43
CA THR A 86 13.89 4.96 -2.88
C THR A 86 13.13 3.98 -3.77
N TYR A 87 11.95 3.54 -3.34
CA TYR A 87 11.17 2.56 -4.10
C TYR A 87 10.62 3.13 -5.41
N SER A 88 10.23 4.41 -5.43
CA SER A 88 9.83 5.10 -6.66
C SER A 88 11.00 5.20 -7.64
N LEU A 89 12.20 5.56 -7.18
CA LEU A 89 13.41 5.59 -8.02
C LEU A 89 13.75 4.20 -8.57
N GLU A 90 13.80 3.18 -7.72
CA GLU A 90 14.09 1.81 -8.14
C GLU A 90 13.09 1.28 -9.18
N ASN A 91 11.81 1.64 -9.10
CA ASN A 91 10.83 1.25 -10.12
C ASN A 91 10.92 2.06 -11.41
N VAL A 92 11.50 3.28 -11.39
CA VAL A 92 11.79 4.04 -12.61
C VAL A 92 12.98 3.44 -13.37
N TYR A 93 13.96 2.87 -12.65
CA TYR A 93 15.16 2.26 -13.26
C TYR A 93 15.06 0.75 -13.50
N LYS A 94 13.95 0.10 -13.09
CA LYS A 94 13.58 -1.24 -13.57
C LYS A 94 12.98 -1.11 -14.98
N ILE A 95 13.88 -0.83 -15.93
CA ILE A 95 13.63 -0.95 -17.38
C ILE A 95 13.93 -2.38 -17.79
#